data_AF-F4XUK9-F1
#
_entry.id   AF-F4XUK9-F1
#
_cell.length_a   1.000
_cell.length_b   1.000
_cell.length_c   1.000
_cell.angle_alpha   90.00
_cell.angle_beta   90.00
_cell.angle_gamma   90.00
#
_symmetry.space_group_name_H-M   'P 1'
#
loop_
_entity.id
_entity.type
_entity.pdbx_description
1 polymer ?
#
loop_
_entity_poly.entity_id
_entity_poly.type
_entity_poly.pdbx_seq_one_letter_code
_entity_poly.pdbx_strand_id
1 'polypeptide(L)' 'MSNGTQLAWLIDIQRQQIWVWENQELPLVFAGTDILPTLDTISDFTVDAIIGMTRQR' A
#
# COMPACT_ATOMS: atom_id res chain seq x y z
N MET A 1 -6.65 -14.14 -0.48
CA MET A 1 -7.30 -13.35 0.58
C MET A 1 -8.45 -14.15 1.18
N SER A 2 -8.60 -14.15 2.50
CA SER A 2 -9.71 -14.82 3.20
C SER A 2 -10.64 -13.79 3.86
N ASN A 3 -11.83 -14.23 4.25
CA ASN A 3 -12.79 -13.45 5.07
C ASN A 3 -13.27 -12.10 4.45
N GLY A 4 -13.31 -11.98 3.13
CA GLY A 4 -13.88 -10.80 2.46
C GLY A 4 -12.96 -9.56 2.42
N THR A 5 -11.69 -9.69 2.78
CA THR A 5 -10.69 -8.65 2.52
C THR A 5 -10.56 -8.45 1.00
N GLN A 6 -10.70 -7.21 0.54
CA GLN A 6 -10.60 -6.84 -0.89
C GLN A 6 -9.22 -6.28 -1.26
N LEU A 7 -8.59 -5.57 -0.32
CA LEU A 7 -7.32 -4.90 -0.48
C LEU A 7 -6.57 -4.91 0.85
N ALA A 8 -5.28 -5.20 0.84
CA ALA A 8 -4.44 -5.11 2.02
C ALA A 8 -3.06 -4.54 1.66
N TRP A 9 -2.56 -3.64 2.50
CA TRP A 9 -1.22 -3.08 2.40
C TRP A 9 -0.36 -3.54 3.58
N LEU A 10 0.86 -3.98 3.31
CA LEU A 10 1.94 -4.08 4.28
C LEU A 10 2.96 -2.98 3.99
N ILE A 11 3.17 -2.10 4.97
CA ILE A 11 4.06 -0.95 4.84
C ILE A 11 5.43 -1.30 5.43
N ASP A 12 6.42 -1.53 4.57
CA ASP A 12 7.81 -1.72 4.98
C ASP A 12 8.54 -0.37 5.01
N ILE A 13 8.53 0.25 6.19
CA ILE A 13 9.12 1.58 6.42
C ILE A 13 10.65 1.57 6.22
N GLN A 14 11.31 0.43 6.51
CA GLN A 14 12.76 0.31 6.41
C GLN A 14 13.20 0.30 4.95
N ARG A 15 12.46 -0.42 4.10
CA ARG A 15 12.74 -0.51 2.66
C ARG A 15 12.06 0.58 1.84
N GLN A 16 11.19 1.39 2.45
CA GLN A 16 10.36 2.39 1.78
C GLN A 16 9.53 1.78 0.64
N GLN A 17 8.94 0.63 0.93
CA GLN A 17 8.15 -0.16 -0.02
C GLN A 17 6.82 -0.54 0.60
N ILE A 18 5.80 -0.68 -0.25
CA ILE A 18 4.48 -1.14 0.17
C ILE A 18 4.12 -2.38 -0.65
N TRP A 19 3.77 -3.43 0.08
CA TRP A 19 3.36 -4.70 -0.49
C TRP A 19 1.83 -4.72 -0.51
N VAL A 20 1.25 -4.91 -1.67
CA VAL A 20 -0.19 -4.81 -1.88
C VAL A 20 -0.72 -6.15 -2.35
N TRP A 21 -1.72 -6.65 -1.63
CA TRP A 21 -2.56 -7.73 -2.11
C TRP A 21 -3.88 -7.11 -2.58
N GLU A 22 -4.33 -7.48 -3.78
CA GLU A 22 -5.66 -7.16 -4.34
C GLU A 22 -6.25 -8.42 -4.98
N ASN A 23 -6.97 -9.23 -4.19
CA ASN A 23 -7.49 -10.56 -4.55
C ASN A 23 -6.45 -11.60 -5.09
N GLN A 24 -5.17 -11.26 -5.13
CA GLN A 24 -4.07 -12.13 -5.56
C GLN A 24 -3.46 -12.93 -4.40
N GLU A 25 -2.85 -14.09 -4.72
CA GLU A 25 -2.10 -14.88 -3.74
C GLU A 25 -0.74 -14.26 -3.40
N LEU A 26 -0.06 -13.69 -4.39
CA LEU A 26 1.22 -13.00 -4.22
C LEU A 26 1.01 -11.48 -4.21
N PRO A 27 1.77 -10.75 -3.37
CA PRO A 27 1.72 -9.30 -3.36
C PRO A 27 2.43 -8.68 -4.56
N LEU A 28 1.98 -7.50 -4.93
CA LEU A 28 2.70 -6.56 -5.77
C LEU A 28 3.49 -5.60 -4.88
N VAL A 29 4.68 -5.17 -5.32
CA VAL A 29 5.54 -4.25 -4.56
C VAL A 29 5.56 -2.90 -5.26
N PHE A 30 5.26 -1.85 -4.50
CA PHE A 30 5.23 -0.45 -4.94
C PHE A 30 6.32 0.35 -4.20
N ALA A 31 6.93 1.34 -4.86
CA ALA A 31 7.96 2.20 -4.28
C ALA A 31 7.91 3.66 -4.78
N GLY A 32 8.48 4.58 -3.98
CA GLY A 32 8.67 5.98 -4.39
C GLY A 32 7.37 6.69 -4.80
N THR A 33 7.31 7.11 -6.06
CA THR A 33 6.17 7.83 -6.64
C THR A 33 5.06 6.93 -7.18
N ASP A 34 5.19 5.61 -7.05
CA ASP A 34 4.14 4.69 -7.48
C ASP A 34 2.83 4.98 -6.75
N ILE A 35 1.72 5.00 -7.51
CA ILE A 35 0.37 5.20 -6.97
C ILE A 35 -0.13 3.86 -6.43
N LEU A 36 -0.54 3.88 -5.17
CA LEU A 36 -1.09 2.70 -4.52
C LEU A 36 -2.55 2.49 -4.94
N PRO A 37 -2.95 1.24 -5.23
CA PRO A 37 -4.35 0.93 -5.45
C PRO A 37 -5.14 1.14 -4.16
N THR A 38 -6.23 1.88 -4.24
CA THR A 38 -7.17 2.17 -3.14
C THR A 38 -8.54 1.57 -3.43
N LEU A 39 -9.41 1.50 -2.42
CA LEU A 39 -10.82 1.25 -2.65
C LEU A 39 -11.51 2.58 -3.00
N ASP A 40 -12.47 2.56 -3.93
CA ASP A 40 -13.10 3.68 -4.65
C ASP A 40 -13.41 4.98 -3.87
N THR A 41 -13.50 4.92 -2.55
CA THR A 41 -13.80 6.07 -1.68
C THR A 41 -12.58 6.81 -1.15
N ILE A 42 -11.37 6.32 -1.45
CA ILE A 42 -10.10 6.82 -0.89
C ILE A 42 -9.27 7.44 -2.01
N SER A 43 -8.84 8.70 -1.81
CA SER A 43 -7.95 9.41 -2.73
C SER A 43 -6.65 8.66 -2.99
N ASP A 44 -6.07 8.87 -4.18
CA ASP A 44 -4.79 8.29 -4.56
C ASP A 44 -3.66 8.70 -3.61
N PHE A 45 -2.83 7.72 -3.24
CA PHE A 45 -1.63 7.95 -2.44
C PHE A 45 -0.41 7.40 -3.16
N THR A 46 0.65 8.20 -3.23
CA THR A 46 1.99 7.70 -3.58
C THR A 46 2.63 6.99 -2.38
N VAL A 47 3.53 6.04 -2.62
CA VAL A 47 4.32 5.40 -1.54
C VAL A 47 5.06 6.44 -0.70
N ASP A 48 5.71 7.42 -1.32
CA ASP A 48 6.44 8.49 -0.62
C ASP A 48 5.56 9.26 0.37
N ALA A 49 4.33 9.57 -0.03
CA ALA A 49 3.36 10.26 0.84
C ALA A 49 3.01 9.41 2.08
N ILE A 50 2.71 8.12 1.90
CA ILE A 50 2.40 7.22 3.02
C ILE A 50 3.61 7.05 3.93
N ILE A 51 4.79 6.79 3.37
CA ILE A 51 6.03 6.66 4.15
C ILE A 51 6.33 7.96 4.92
N GLY A 52 6.14 9.12 4.30
CA GLY A 52 6.26 10.42 4.94
C GLY A 52 5.33 10.56 6.16
N MET A 53 4.06 10.17 6.03
CA MET A 53 3.10 10.18 7.14
C MET A 53 3.49 9.25 8.30
N THR A 54 4.14 8.12 8.04
CA THR A 54 4.60 7.21 9.11
C THR A 54 5.74 7.79 9.96
N ARG A 55 6.51 8.74 9.41
CA ARG A 55 7.65 9.38 10.09
C ARG A 55 7.26 10.60 10.93
N GLN A 56 6.06 11.13 10.72
CA GLN A 56 5.55 12.32 11.41
C GLN A 56 4.86 11.98 12.74
N ARG A 57 5.17 10.83 13.35
CA ARG A 57 4.60 10.40 14.63
C ARG A 57 5.57 10.60 15.78
#